data_AF-A0A0Q9UEE5-F1
#
_entry.id   AF-A0A0Q9UEE5-F1
#
_cell.length_a   1.000
_cell.length_b   1.000
_cell.length_c   1.000
_cell.angle_alpha   90.00
_cell.angle_beta   90.00
_cell.angle_gamma   90.00
#
_symmetry.space_group_name_H-M   'P 1'
#
loop_
_entity.id
_entity.type
_entity.pdbx_description
1 polymer ?
#
loop_
_entity_poly.entity_id
_entity_poly.type
_entity_poly.pdbx_seq_one_letter_code
_entity_poly.pdbx_strand_id
1 'polypeptide(L)' 'MITGPWTAEPGKTFSHNGTHYPVIDSPALATPVQAGGVPIIIGGGGRPHTPALAVRHAAEFNAPPTACSASPAESPVE' A
#
# COMPACT_ATOMS: atom_id res chain seq x y z
N MET A 1 11.68 -1.10 1.67
CA MET A 1 11.70 -0.92 3.14
C MET A 1 10.79 -1.92 3.87
N ILE A 2 9.47 -1.78 3.86
CA ILE A 2 8.58 -2.49 4.82
C ILE A 2 8.56 -4.02 4.67
N THR A 3 8.44 -4.53 3.44
CA THR A 3 8.36 -5.98 3.19
C THR A 3 9.70 -6.70 3.32
N GLY A 4 10.82 -5.99 3.18
CA GLY A 4 12.15 -6.59 3.15
C GLY A 4 12.56 -7.28 4.46
N PRO A 5 12.40 -6.63 5.64
CA PRO A 5 12.64 -7.26 6.93
C PRO A 5 11.77 -8.48 7.21
N TRP A 6 10.57 -8.58 6.62
CA TRP A 6 9.70 -9.76 6.79
C TRP A 6 10.18 -10.96 6.00
N THR A 7 10.86 -10.73 4.87
CA THR A 7 11.39 -11.80 4.01
C THR A 7 12.86 -12.11 4.29
N ALA A 8 13.51 -11.33 5.16
CA ALA A 8 14.89 -11.58 5.56
C ALA A 8 14.96 -12.89 6.34
N GLU A 9 15.97 -13.71 6.03
CA GLU A 9 16.20 -14.97 6.75
C GLU A 9 16.46 -14.68 8.24
N PRO A 10 15.99 -15.54 9.17
CA PRO A 10 16.27 -15.40 10.58
C PRO A 10 17.78 -15.28 10.85
N GLY A 11 18.19 -14.25 11.58
CA GLY A 11 19.60 -13.99 11.89
C GLY A 11 20.40 -13.28 10.79
N LYS A 12 19.78 -12.93 9.65
CA LYS A 12 20.36 -12.02 8.65
C LYS A 12 19.93 -10.58 8.90
N THR A 13 20.73 -9.66 8.38
CA THR A 13 20.42 -8.23 8.36
C THR A 13 19.79 -7.83 7.02
N PHE A 14 18.94 -6.81 7.08
CA PHE A 14 18.29 -6.19 5.93
C PHE A 14 18.82 -4.77 5.74
N SER A 15 19.25 -4.48 4.52
CA SER A 15 19.69 -3.15 4.08
C SER A 15 18.91 -2.74 2.84
N HIS A 16 18.51 -1.47 2.78
CA HIS A 16 17.76 -0.89 1.67
C HIS A 16 18.19 0.56 1.45
N ASN A 17 18.81 0.84 0.32
CA ASN A 17 19.22 2.20 -0.04
C ASN A 17 18.07 2.97 -0.70
N GLY A 18 17.05 3.31 0.09
CA GLY A 18 15.90 4.09 -0.37
C GLY A 18 16.20 5.60 -0.42
N THR A 19 15.68 6.30 -1.42
CA THR A 19 15.85 7.76 -1.58
C THR A 19 15.35 8.56 -0.39
N HIS A 20 14.21 8.16 0.18
CA HIS A 20 13.59 8.85 1.31
C HIS A 20 13.98 8.23 2.66
N TYR A 21 14.07 6.90 2.69
CA TYR A 21 14.35 6.13 3.90
C TYR A 21 15.37 5.04 3.61
N PRO A 22 16.67 5.33 3.80
CA PRO A 22 17.69 4.32 3.82
C PRO A 22 17.60 3.49 5.10
N VAL A 23 17.81 2.18 4.98
CA VAL A 23 17.91 1.23 6.10
C VAL A 23 19.25 0.52 5.95
N ILE A 24 20.01 0.43 7.04
CA ILE A 24 21.34 -0.19 7.05
C ILE A 24 21.38 -1.21 8.18
N ASP A 25 21.77 -2.43 7.84
CA ASP A 25 22.03 -3.55 8.74
C ASP A 25 20.95 -3.78 9.80
N SER A 26 19.70 -3.58 9.42
CA SER A 26 18.56 -3.78 10.32
C SER A 26 18.40 -5.27 10.59
N PRO A 27 18.35 -5.72 11.85
CA PRO A 27 18.08 -7.12 12.14
C PRO A 27 16.72 -7.52 11.55
N ALA A 28 16.63 -8.72 10.97
CA ALA A 28 15.36 -9.26 10.49
C ALA A 28 14.30 -9.13 11.62
N LEU A 29 13.24 -8.37 11.34
CA LEU A 29 12.16 -8.16 12.30
C LEU A 29 11.48 -9.52 12.57
N ALA A 30 10.78 -9.66 13.70
CA ALA A 30 9.98 -10.87 13.96
C ALA A 30 9.10 -11.16 12.74
N THR A 31 9.40 -12.27 12.06
CA THR A 31 8.74 -12.65 10.81
C THR A 31 7.25 -12.80 11.07
N PRO A 32 6.37 -12.18 10.26
CA PRO A 32 4.94 -12.40 10.38
C PRO A 32 4.62 -13.89 10.31
N VAL A 33 3.63 -14.34 11.09
CA VAL A 33 3.17 -15.75 11.06
C VAL A 33 2.69 -16.15 9.65
N GLN A 34 2.24 -15.18 8.87
CA GLN A 34 1.81 -15.36 7.48
C GLN A 34 3.02 -15.44 6.54
N ALA A 35 3.14 -16.54 5.79
CA ALA A 35 4.17 -16.68 4.76
C ALA A 35 4.00 -15.60 3.68
N GLY A 36 5.07 -14.85 3.41
CA GLY A 36 5.05 -13.70 2.50
C GLY A 36 4.75 -12.34 3.16
N GLY A 37 4.46 -12.33 4.45
CA GLY A 37 4.19 -11.10 5.23
C GLY A 37 2.72 -10.74 5.31
N VAL A 38 2.42 -9.62 5.98
CA VAL A 38 1.05 -9.10 6.14
C VAL A 38 0.60 -8.46 4.82
N PRO A 39 -0.64 -8.70 4.34
CA PRO A 39 -1.14 -8.10 3.10
C PRO A 39 -1.16 -6.56 3.21
N ILE A 40 -0.62 -5.90 2.18
CA ILE A 40 -0.55 -4.44 2.09
C ILE A 40 -1.71 -3.94 1.25
N ILE A 41 -2.50 -3.01 1.82
CA ILE A 41 -3.59 -2.34 1.12
C ILE A 41 -3.13 -0.92 0.79
N ILE A 42 -3.26 -0.51 -0.47
CA ILE A 42 -3.02 0.88 -0.90
C ILE A 42 -4.37 1.49 -1.24
N GLY A 43 -4.65 2.71 -0.77
CA GLY A 43 -5.87 3.43 -1.09
C GLY A 43 -5.62 4.86 -1.57
N GLY A 44 -6.63 5.44 -2.22
CA GLY A 44 -6.63 6.85 -2.63
C GLY A 44 -7.06 7.08 -4.07
N GLY A 45 -7.42 8.33 -4.40
CA GLY A 45 -7.97 8.73 -5.70
C GLY A 45 -6.98 9.40 -6.65
N GLY A 46 -5.71 9.50 -6.26
CA GLY A 46 -4.68 10.20 -7.04
C GLY A 46 -4.33 9.47 -8.33
N ARG A 47 -4.71 10.04 -9.47
CA ARG A 47 -4.29 9.56 -10.79
C ARG A 47 -3.07 10.36 -11.27
N PRO A 48 -2.03 9.71 -11.87
CA PRO A 48 -1.91 8.28 -12.18
C PRO A 48 -1.14 7.46 -11.13
N HIS A 49 -0.57 8.09 -10.10
CA HIS A 49 0.46 7.45 -9.26
C HIS A 49 -0.07 6.39 -8.31
N THR A 50 -1.21 6.61 -7.64
CA THR A 50 -1.75 5.66 -6.66
C THR A 50 -2.05 4.28 -7.26
N PRO A 51 -2.75 4.14 -8.41
CA PRO A 51 -2.99 2.83 -9.01
C PRO A 51 -1.69 2.17 -9.48
N ALA A 52 -0.74 2.93 -10.02
CA ALA A 52 0.55 2.39 -10.42
C ALA A 52 1.36 1.84 -9.23
N LEU A 53 1.27 2.49 -8.07
CA LEU A 53 1.91 2.03 -6.83
C LEU A 53 1.22 0.76 -6.30
N ALA A 54 -0.11 0.72 -6.36
CA ALA A 54 -0.91 -0.43 -5.94
C ALA A 54 -0.55 -1.69 -6.75
N VAL A 55 -0.45 -1.60 -8.09
CA VAL A 55 -0.08 -2.73 -8.95
C VAL A 55 1.29 -3.31 -8.59
N ARG A 56 2.23 -2.48 -8.14
CA ARG A 56 3.61 -2.90 -7.85
C ARG A 56 3.79 -3.44 -6.43
N HIS A 57 2.99 -2.98 -5.47
CA HIS A 57 3.31 -3.16 -4.05
C HIS A 57 2.13 -3.57 -3.16
N ALA A 58 0.88 -3.47 -3.61
CA ALA A 58 -0.28 -3.86 -2.81
C ALA A 58 -0.74 -5.28 -3.14
N ALA A 59 -1.30 -5.94 -2.13
CA ALA A 59 -2.16 -7.10 -2.31
C ALA A 59 -3.59 -6.67 -2.74
N GLU A 60 -4.05 -5.49 -2.29
CA GLU A 60 -5.39 -4.98 -2.60
C GLU A 60 -5.39 -3.45 -2.76
N PHE A 61 -6.27 -2.94 -3.63
CA PHE A 61 -6.43 -1.50 -3.88
C PHE A 61 -7.78 -1.00 -3.36
N ASN A 62 -7.76 -0.13 -2.35
CA ASN A 62 -8.96 0.52 -1.81
C ASN A 62 -9.25 1.83 -2.56
N ALA A 63 -10.04 1.72 -3.63
CA ALA A 63 -10.46 2.88 -4.41
C ALA A 63 -11.44 3.75 -3.60
N PRO A 64 -11.27 5.09 -3.58
CA PRO A 64 -12.28 5.95 -2.97
C PRO A 64 -13.58 5.87 -3.78
N PRO A 65 -14.74 6.12 -3.14
CA PRO A 65 -15.99 6.26 -3.85
C PRO A 65 -15.84 7.35 -4.92
N THR A 66 -16.13 7.00 -6.17
CA THR A 66 -16.26 7.99 -7.23
C THR A 66 -17.53 8.79 -6.96
N ALA A 67 -17.44 10.12 -7.00
CA ALA A 67 -18.62 10.96 -6.89
C ALA A 67 -19.59 10.57 -8.02
N CYS A 68 -20.70 9.93 -7.67
CA CYS A 68 -21.86 9.82 -8.54
C CYS A 68 -22.26 11.26 -8.84
N SER A 69 -22.22 11.69 -10.11
CA SER A 69 -22.74 13.00 -10.48
C SER A 69 -24.18 13.06 -9.99
N ALA A 70 -24.50 13.97 -9.09
CA ALA A 70 -25.85 14.14 -8.59
C ALA A 70 -26.78 14.32 -9.80
N SER A 71 -27.71 13.39 -10.00
CA SER A 71 -28.82 13.60 -10.93
C SER A 71 -29.55 14.86 -10.44
N PRO A 72 -29.87 15.84 -11.32
CA PRO A 72 -30.51 17.07 -10.87
C PRO A 72 -31.82 16.71 -10.17
N ALA A 73 -32.00 17.25 -8.97
CA ALA A 73 -33.21 17.06 -8.18
C ALA A 73 -34.42 17.50 -9.02
N GLU A 74 -35.35 16.57 -9.22
CA GLU A 74 -36.64 16.86 -9.83
C GLU A 74 -37.32 17.95 -8.99
N SER A 75 -37.62 19.09 -9.62
CA SER A 75 -38.27 20.21 -8.96
C SER A 75 -39.70 19.79 -8.58
N PRO A 76 -40.18 20.06 -7.35
CA PRO A 76 -41.56 19.78 -6.99
C PRO A 76 -42.47 20.59 -7.90
N VAL A 77 -43.34 19.90 -8.64
CA VAL A 77 -44.46 20.54 -9.34
C VAL A 77 -45.46 20.97 -8.27
N GLU A 78 -45.89 22.23 -8.36
CA GLU A 78 -46.88 22.92 -7.53
C GLU A 78 -48.18 22.12 -7.35
#